data_AF-A0A444V346-F1
#
_entry.id   AF-A0A444V346-F1
#
_cell.length_a   1.000
_cell.length_b   1.000
_cell.length_c   1.000
_cell.angle_alpha   90.00
_cell.angle_beta   90.00
_cell.angle_gamma   90.00
#
_symmetry.space_group_name_H-M   'P 1'
#
loop_
_entity.id
_entity.type
_entity.pdbx_description
1 polymer ?
#
loop_
_entity_poly.entity_id
_entity_poly.type
_entity_poly.pdbx_seq_one_letter_code
_entity_poly.pdbx_strand_id
1 'polypeptide(L)'
;MLFVQAVISAVFSTPLNPFLGSAIFITSYVRPVKFWERDYNTKRVDNSNTRLASQLDRNPGSDDNNLNSIFYEHLTRSLQHSLCGDLLLGRWGNYSTGDCFILASDYLNALVHLIEIGNGLVTFQLRGLEFRGTYCQQREVEAITEGVEEDEGFCCCEPGHLPHVLSFNAAFGQRWLAWEVLVTKYVLEGYSITDNSAASMLQVFDLRRILTTYYVKGIIYYVMASTKLEEWLSSESVQEGLRCCRDRGYVDVDPTFNPNIDEDYDHRLAGISRESFCGIYLGWIQYCASRRVKVMHRATAAGLQAQLQVLQ
;
A
#
# COMPACT_ATOMS: atom_id res chain seq x y z
N MET A 1 -37.58 -34.58 24.23
CA MET A 1 -37.49 -33.21 23.66
C MET A 1 -36.04 -32.76 23.54
N LEU A 2 -35.29 -32.67 24.64
CA LEU A 2 -33.87 -32.29 24.63
C LEU A 2 -32.97 -33.15 23.71
N PHE A 3 -33.15 -34.48 23.69
CA PHE A 3 -32.37 -35.36 22.81
C PHE A 3 -32.60 -35.08 21.32
N VAL A 4 -33.84 -34.83 20.92
CA VAL A 4 -34.18 -34.49 19.52
C VAL A 4 -33.61 -33.12 19.16
N GLN A 5 -33.72 -32.14 20.07
CA GLN A 5 -33.11 -30.82 19.90
C GLN A 5 -31.58 -30.90 19.80
N ALA A 6 -30.93 -31.76 20.59
CA ALA A 6 -29.48 -31.98 20.54
C ALA A 6 -29.04 -32.65 19.23
N VAL A 7 -29.81 -33.61 18.70
CA VAL A 7 -29.53 -34.23 17.38
C VAL A 7 -29.68 -33.20 16.26
N ILE A 8 -30.76 -32.42 16.25
CA ILE A 8 -30.97 -31.35 15.26
C ILE A 8 -29.87 -30.28 15.38
N SER A 9 -29.51 -29.90 16.60
CA SER A 9 -28.43 -28.96 16.89
C SER A 9 -27.08 -29.44 16.40
N ALA A 10 -26.76 -30.73 16.60
CA ALA A 10 -25.52 -31.33 16.10
C ALA A 10 -25.48 -31.39 14.57
N VAL A 11 -26.59 -31.72 13.91
CA VAL A 11 -26.66 -31.79 12.44
C VAL A 11 -26.47 -30.41 11.80
N PHE A 12 -27.09 -29.37 12.38
CA PHE A 12 -27.04 -28.01 11.84
C PHE A 12 -25.97 -27.12 12.49
N SER A 13 -25.15 -27.66 13.40
CA SER A 13 -24.17 -26.88 14.16
C SER A 13 -24.78 -25.63 14.83
N THR A 14 -26.00 -25.74 15.36
CA THR A 14 -26.70 -24.63 16.04
C THR A 14 -26.50 -24.74 17.55
N PRO A 15 -25.81 -23.79 18.22
CA PRO A 15 -25.65 -23.86 19.67
C PRO A 15 -27.01 -23.75 20.39
N LEU A 16 -27.16 -24.48 21.50
CA LEU A 16 -28.36 -24.48 22.34
C LEU A 16 -28.16 -23.50 23.51
N ASN A 17 -28.94 -22.43 23.54
CA ASN A 17 -28.89 -21.45 24.62
C ASN A 17 -30.03 -21.68 25.63
N PRO A 18 -29.73 -21.71 26.94
CA PRO A 18 -30.76 -21.88 27.97
C PRO A 18 -31.61 -20.61 28.07
N PHE A 19 -32.93 -20.76 27.99
CA PHE A 19 -33.84 -19.62 28.13
C PHE A 19 -33.96 -19.24 29.61
N LEU A 20 -33.45 -18.08 30.01
CA LEU A 20 -33.57 -17.53 31.38
C LEU A 20 -33.12 -18.49 32.51
N GLY A 21 -32.16 -19.39 32.23
CA GLY A 21 -31.71 -20.40 33.20
C GLY A 21 -32.70 -21.56 33.44
N SER A 22 -33.71 -21.70 32.57
CA SER A 22 -34.66 -22.81 32.59
C SER A 22 -34.14 -24.06 31.86
N ALA A 23 -34.85 -25.18 32.03
CA ALA A 23 -34.59 -26.44 31.30
C ALA A 23 -35.04 -26.40 29.82
N ILE A 24 -35.50 -25.25 29.33
CA ILE A 24 -35.92 -25.04 27.94
C ILE A 24 -34.75 -24.42 27.18
N PHE A 25 -34.27 -25.14 26.16
CA PHE A 25 -33.19 -24.69 25.30
C PHE A 25 -33.76 -24.19 23.96
N ILE A 26 -33.27 -23.02 23.53
CA ILE A 26 -33.59 -22.44 22.23
C ILE A 26 -32.38 -22.68 21.31
N THR A 27 -32.66 -23.15 20.09
CA THR A 27 -31.65 -23.28 19.03
C THR A 27 -31.28 -21.90 18.51
N SER A 28 -29.98 -21.58 18.56
CA SER A 28 -29.42 -20.39 17.91
C SER A 28 -29.46 -20.52 16.37
N TYR A 29 -29.10 -19.44 15.68
CA TYR A 29 -28.79 -19.42 14.25
C TYR A 29 -27.74 -20.47 13.88
N VAL A 30 -27.84 -21.00 12.65
CA VAL A 30 -26.87 -21.95 12.07
C VAL A 30 -25.51 -21.28 11.98
N ARG A 31 -24.48 -21.90 12.56
CA ARG A 31 -23.09 -21.46 12.42
C ARG A 31 -22.38 -22.34 11.39
N PRO A 32 -22.23 -21.89 10.14
CA PRO A 32 -21.58 -22.69 9.11
C PRO A 32 -20.10 -22.90 9.44
N VAL A 33 -19.69 -24.16 9.65
CA VAL A 33 -18.30 -24.56 9.97
C VAL A 33 -17.36 -24.42 8.76
N LYS A 34 -17.92 -24.38 7.55
CA LYS A 34 -17.17 -24.22 6.31
C LYS A 34 -17.93 -23.26 5.39
N PHE A 35 -17.23 -22.21 4.96
CA PHE A 35 -17.76 -21.26 3.99
C PHE A 35 -17.82 -21.93 2.61
N TRP A 36 -18.95 -21.76 1.90
CA TRP A 36 -19.11 -22.25 0.53
C TRP A 36 -18.56 -21.22 -0.45
N GLU A 37 -17.25 -21.06 -0.48
CA GLU A 37 -16.61 -20.30 -1.55
C GLU A 37 -16.39 -21.22 -2.75
N ARG A 38 -16.89 -20.79 -3.90
CA ARG A 38 -16.42 -21.33 -5.17
C ARG A 38 -14.96 -20.90 -5.30
N ASP A 39 -14.03 -21.84 -5.49
CA ASP A 39 -12.62 -21.53 -5.66
C ASP A 39 -12.41 -20.66 -6.90
N TYR A 40 -12.47 -19.34 -6.72
CA TYR A 40 -12.04 -18.39 -7.73
C TYR A 40 -10.52 -18.45 -7.73
N ASN A 41 -9.96 -19.16 -8.71
CA ASN A 41 -8.53 -19.24 -8.91
C ASN A 41 -8.03 -17.87 -9.40
N THR A 42 -7.80 -16.94 -8.47
CA THR A 42 -7.22 -15.63 -8.77
C THR A 42 -5.76 -15.84 -9.11
N LYS A 43 -5.47 -16.06 -10.39
CA LYS A 43 -4.09 -16.09 -10.88
C LYS A 43 -3.50 -14.70 -10.69
N ARG A 44 -2.51 -14.62 -9.81
CA ARG A 44 -1.65 -13.45 -9.65
C ARG A 44 -1.08 -13.08 -11.03
N VAL A 45 -1.24 -11.82 -11.40
CA VAL A 45 -0.51 -11.26 -12.55
C VAL A 45 0.89 -10.90 -12.05
N ASP A 46 1.85 -11.80 -12.28
CA ASP A 46 3.24 -11.54 -11.93
C ASP A 46 3.86 -10.49 -12.88
N ASN A 47 3.97 -9.27 -12.37
CA ASN A 47 4.56 -8.13 -13.07
C ASN A 47 6.10 -8.12 -13.04
N SER A 48 6.75 -9.10 -12.39
CA SER A 48 8.21 -9.19 -12.24
C SER A 48 8.98 -9.23 -13.56
N ASN A 49 8.34 -9.68 -14.65
CA ASN A 49 8.92 -9.74 -16.00
C ASN A 49 8.34 -8.71 -16.99
N THR A 50 7.53 -7.77 -16.51
CA THR A 50 6.95 -6.72 -17.37
C THR A 50 7.87 -5.50 -17.40
N ARG A 51 8.12 -4.93 -18.58
CA ARG A 51 8.96 -3.71 -18.70
C ARG A 51 8.28 -2.57 -17.94
N LEU A 52 9.04 -1.77 -17.19
CA LEU A 52 8.52 -0.61 -16.44
C LEU A 52 7.66 0.33 -17.31
N ALA A 53 8.05 0.53 -18.58
CA ALA A 53 7.26 1.29 -19.55
C ALA A 53 5.84 0.73 -19.74
N SER A 54 5.69 -0.60 -19.84
CA SER A 54 4.38 -1.24 -19.99
C SER A 54 3.50 -1.18 -18.74
N GLN A 55 4.10 -0.96 -17.56
CA GLN A 55 3.35 -0.68 -16.33
C GLN A 55 2.92 0.79 -16.27
N LEU A 56 3.74 1.70 -16.81
CA LEU A 56 3.46 3.13 -16.81
C LEU A 56 2.39 3.54 -17.83
N ASP A 57 2.34 2.84 -18.97
CA ASP A 57 1.35 3.05 -20.04
C ASP A 57 -0.01 2.43 -19.73
N ARG A 58 -0.11 1.58 -18.69
CA ARG A 58 -1.36 0.95 -18.29
C ARG A 58 -2.16 1.87 -17.37
N ASN A 59 -3.47 1.97 -17.62
CA ASN A 59 -4.36 2.84 -16.85
C ASN A 59 -4.29 2.50 -15.34
N PRO A 60 -4.12 3.50 -14.46
CA PRO A 60 -3.93 3.30 -13.02
C PRO A 60 -5.10 2.64 -12.29
N GLY A 61 -6.27 2.48 -12.92
CA GLY A 61 -7.44 1.78 -12.36
C GLY A 61 -7.59 0.31 -12.76
N SER A 62 -6.68 -0.29 -13.54
CA SER A 62 -6.78 -1.73 -13.88
C SER A 62 -6.23 -2.65 -12.80
N ASP A 63 -5.46 -2.11 -11.85
CA ASP A 63 -4.64 -2.90 -10.93
C ASP A 63 -5.18 -2.89 -9.48
N ASP A 64 -6.32 -2.23 -9.22
CA ASP A 64 -6.94 -2.17 -7.89
C ASP A 64 -7.17 -3.58 -7.30
N ASN A 65 -7.70 -4.51 -8.10
CA ASN A 65 -7.89 -5.90 -7.68
C ASN A 65 -6.56 -6.61 -7.33
N ASN A 66 -5.46 -6.25 -8.00
CA ASN A 66 -4.14 -6.81 -7.72
C ASN A 66 -3.58 -6.23 -6.41
N LEU A 67 -3.68 -4.91 -6.23
CA LEU A 67 -3.30 -4.24 -4.99
C LEU A 67 -4.08 -4.77 -3.78
N ASN A 68 -5.40 -4.95 -3.92
CA ASN A 68 -6.25 -5.50 -2.87
C ASN A 68 -5.83 -6.94 -2.52
N SER A 69 -5.49 -7.77 -3.52
CA SER A 69 -4.99 -9.13 -3.27
C SER A 69 -3.66 -9.16 -2.51
N ILE A 70 -2.74 -8.23 -2.81
CA ILE A 70 -1.48 -8.08 -2.08
C ILE A 70 -1.75 -7.65 -0.63
N PHE A 71 -2.67 -6.70 -0.43
CA PHE A 71 -3.06 -6.24 0.90
C PHE A 71 -3.61 -7.38 1.75
N TYR A 72 -4.57 -8.15 1.24
CA TYR A 72 -5.16 -9.26 1.98
C TYR A 72 -4.19 -10.41 2.26
N GLU A 73 -3.23 -10.65 1.36
CA GLU A 73 -2.14 -11.60 1.61
C GLU A 73 -1.28 -11.17 2.80
N HIS A 74 -0.88 -9.90 2.83
CA HIS A 74 -0.11 -9.35 3.96
C HIS A 74 -0.92 -9.34 5.25
N LEU A 75 -2.21 -8.97 5.18
CA LEU A 75 -3.13 -9.01 6.32
C LEU A 75 -3.25 -10.42 6.88
N THR A 76 -3.39 -11.42 5.99
CA THR A 76 -3.47 -12.84 6.38
C THR A 76 -2.20 -13.28 7.10
N ARG A 77 -1.01 -12.93 6.59
CA ARG A 77 0.26 -13.25 7.27
C ARG A 77 0.39 -12.55 8.63
N SER A 78 -0.03 -11.29 8.72
CA SER A 78 0.01 -10.52 9.97
C SER A 78 -0.91 -11.16 11.03
N LEU A 79 -2.13 -11.54 10.65
CA LEU A 79 -3.06 -12.26 11.51
C LEU A 79 -2.53 -13.65 11.91
N GLN A 80 -1.85 -14.37 11.02
CA GLN A 80 -1.21 -15.64 11.38
C GLN A 80 -0.19 -15.49 12.52
N HIS A 81 0.50 -14.36 12.61
CA HIS A 81 1.47 -14.10 13.68
C HIS A 81 0.84 -13.56 14.97
N SER A 82 -0.23 -12.76 14.86
CA SER A 82 -0.75 -11.96 15.99
C SER A 82 -2.10 -12.45 16.55
N LEU A 83 -2.97 -13.03 15.72
CA LEU A 83 -4.39 -13.26 16.06
C LEU A 83 -4.59 -14.09 17.32
N CYS A 84 -3.82 -15.17 17.51
CA CYS A 84 -3.95 -16.00 18.71
C CYS A 84 -3.60 -15.22 19.99
N GLY A 85 -2.57 -14.37 19.94
CA GLY A 85 -2.20 -13.51 21.06
C GLY A 85 -3.28 -12.45 21.33
N ASP A 86 -3.81 -11.84 20.28
CA ASP A 86 -4.83 -10.80 20.40
C ASP A 86 -6.16 -11.34 20.97
N LEU A 87 -6.55 -12.57 20.59
CA LEU A 87 -7.71 -13.26 21.16
C LEU A 87 -7.49 -13.55 22.65
N LEU A 88 -6.34 -14.09 23.03
CA LEU A 88 -6.01 -14.37 24.43
C LEU A 88 -5.97 -13.10 25.29
N LEU A 89 -5.55 -11.97 24.72
CA LEU A 89 -5.56 -10.66 25.37
C LEU A 89 -6.95 -10.01 25.41
N GLY A 90 -7.97 -10.64 24.82
CA GLY A 90 -9.35 -10.13 24.79
C GLY A 90 -9.56 -8.92 23.87
N ARG A 91 -8.64 -8.66 22.94
CA ARG A 91 -8.73 -7.50 22.03
C ARG A 91 -9.86 -7.61 21.01
N TRP A 92 -10.38 -8.82 20.80
CA TRP A 92 -11.51 -9.10 19.92
C TRP A 92 -12.82 -9.33 20.69
N GLY A 93 -12.85 -8.96 21.98
CA GLY A 93 -13.99 -9.19 22.84
C GLY A 93 -14.23 -10.68 23.12
N ASN A 94 -15.49 -11.04 23.33
CA ASN A 94 -15.88 -12.44 23.51
C ASN A 94 -15.83 -13.15 22.16
N TYR A 95 -15.06 -14.23 22.09
CA TYR A 95 -14.90 -15.04 20.89
C TYR A 95 -15.26 -16.49 21.17
N SER A 96 -15.83 -17.14 20.17
CA SER A 96 -16.14 -18.56 20.17
C SER A 96 -15.92 -19.17 18.79
N THR A 97 -15.85 -20.49 18.74
CA THR A 97 -15.69 -21.23 17.48
C THR A 97 -16.89 -20.95 16.55
N GLY A 98 -16.59 -20.57 15.31
CA GLY A 98 -17.59 -20.22 14.29
C GLY A 98 -18.05 -18.76 14.30
N ASP A 99 -17.40 -17.88 15.07
CA ASP A 99 -17.72 -16.44 15.06
C ASP A 99 -17.05 -15.71 13.88
N CYS A 100 -17.77 -14.74 13.31
CA CYS A 100 -17.31 -13.88 12.23
C CYS A 100 -17.08 -12.46 12.74
N PHE A 101 -15.95 -11.87 12.33
CA PHE A 101 -15.56 -10.50 12.63
C PHE A 101 -15.38 -9.74 11.33
N ILE A 102 -15.78 -8.48 11.33
CA ILE A 102 -15.58 -7.58 10.21
C ILE A 102 -14.54 -6.55 10.64
N LEU A 103 -13.41 -6.52 9.94
CA LEU A 103 -12.40 -5.49 10.06
C LEU A 103 -12.70 -4.42 9.01
N ALA A 104 -13.13 -3.25 9.48
CA ALA A 104 -13.42 -2.12 8.61
C ALA A 104 -12.33 -1.05 8.69
N SER A 105 -11.94 -0.53 7.54
CA SER A 105 -11.05 0.62 7.37
C SER A 105 -11.67 1.58 6.36
N ASP A 106 -11.17 2.81 6.26
CA ASP A 106 -11.73 3.86 5.39
C ASP A 106 -11.79 3.44 3.91
N TYR A 107 -10.90 2.53 3.49
CA TYR A 107 -10.76 2.10 2.09
C TYR A 107 -11.03 0.62 1.86
N LEU A 108 -10.83 -0.23 2.88
CA LEU A 108 -10.79 -1.68 2.73
C LEU A 108 -11.52 -2.36 3.89
N ASN A 109 -12.28 -3.40 3.57
CA ASN A 109 -13.07 -4.18 4.52
C ASN A 109 -12.73 -5.67 4.38
N ALA A 110 -12.41 -6.33 5.50
CA ALA A 110 -12.09 -7.75 5.54
C ALA A 110 -13.04 -8.49 6.49
N LEU A 111 -13.55 -9.65 6.06
CA LEU A 111 -14.27 -10.57 6.91
C LEU A 111 -13.33 -11.67 7.40
N VAL A 112 -13.25 -11.85 8.71
CA VAL A 112 -12.44 -12.87 9.38
C VAL A 112 -13.36 -13.83 10.11
N HIS A 113 -13.33 -15.11 9.73
CA HIS A 113 -14.11 -16.17 10.35
C HIS A 113 -13.22 -17.11 11.16
N LEU A 114 -13.51 -17.29 12.44
CA LEU A 114 -12.80 -18.24 13.31
C LEU A 114 -13.38 -19.64 13.11
N ILE A 115 -12.62 -20.53 12.46
CA ILE A 115 -13.08 -21.89 12.15
C ILE A 115 -12.93 -22.79 13.36
N GLU A 116 -11.75 -22.81 13.96
CA GLU A 116 -11.43 -23.69 15.08
C GLU A 116 -10.46 -22.98 16.04
N ILE A 117 -10.70 -23.17 17.33
CA ILE A 117 -9.90 -22.59 18.40
C ILE A 117 -9.57 -23.71 19.37
N GLY A 118 -8.28 -23.93 19.63
CA GLY A 118 -7.86 -25.00 20.54
C GLY A 118 -6.38 -24.94 20.87
N ASN A 119 -6.05 -25.17 22.15
CA ASN A 119 -4.67 -25.36 22.64
C ASN A 119 -3.64 -24.33 22.16
N GLY A 120 -4.00 -23.04 22.13
CA GLY A 120 -3.12 -21.96 21.65
C GLY A 120 -2.95 -21.91 20.13
N LEU A 121 -3.79 -22.62 19.38
CA LEU A 121 -3.92 -22.54 17.93
C LEU A 121 -5.29 -21.96 17.59
N VAL A 122 -5.30 -21.10 16.57
CA VAL A 122 -6.51 -20.54 15.98
C VAL A 122 -6.43 -20.75 14.48
N THR A 123 -7.43 -21.40 13.91
CA THR A 123 -7.61 -21.50 12.46
C THR A 123 -8.68 -20.52 12.04
N PHE A 124 -8.40 -19.75 11.00
CA PHE A 124 -9.30 -18.72 10.51
C PHE A 124 -9.31 -18.70 8.99
N GLN A 125 -10.40 -18.17 8.44
CA GLN A 125 -10.53 -17.83 7.03
C GLN A 125 -10.69 -16.32 6.91
N LEU A 126 -9.98 -15.73 5.95
CA LEU A 126 -10.07 -14.31 5.63
C LEU A 126 -10.65 -14.16 4.23
N ARG A 127 -11.68 -13.32 4.10
CA ARG A 127 -12.29 -12.95 2.83
C ARG A 127 -12.26 -11.44 2.67
N GLY A 128 -11.78 -11.01 1.51
CA GLY A 128 -11.85 -9.62 1.12
C GLY A 128 -13.21 -9.23 0.56
N LEU A 129 -13.78 -8.11 1.01
CA LEU A 129 -15.08 -7.64 0.55
C LEU A 129 -14.97 -6.70 -0.66
N GLU A 130 -13.82 -6.06 -0.91
CA GLU A 130 -13.67 -5.05 -1.97
C GLU A 130 -13.38 -5.59 -3.40
N PHE A 131 -13.36 -6.90 -3.63
CA PHE A 131 -13.20 -7.42 -5.00
C PHE A 131 -14.41 -7.06 -5.87
N ARG A 132 -14.20 -6.28 -6.95
CA ARG A 132 -15.27 -5.95 -7.89
C ARG A 132 -15.60 -7.17 -8.75
N GLY A 133 -16.84 -7.65 -8.68
CA GLY A 133 -17.26 -8.79 -9.51
C GLY A 133 -18.76 -9.05 -9.61
N THR A 134 -19.56 -8.76 -8.57
CA THR A 134 -21.01 -8.99 -8.61
C THR A 134 -21.79 -7.92 -7.84
N TYR A 135 -23.04 -7.66 -8.25
CA TYR A 135 -23.94 -6.70 -7.58
C TYR A 135 -24.18 -7.04 -6.11
N CYS A 136 -24.28 -8.33 -5.79
CA CYS A 136 -24.46 -8.81 -4.41
C CYS A 136 -23.29 -8.41 -3.51
N GLN A 137 -22.06 -8.43 -4.05
CA GLN A 137 -20.87 -8.07 -3.30
C GLN A 137 -20.80 -6.57 -2.99
N GLN A 138 -21.22 -5.71 -3.92
CA GLN A 138 -21.32 -4.26 -3.66
C GLN A 138 -22.37 -3.95 -2.60
N ARG A 139 -23.54 -4.60 -2.68
CA ARG A 139 -24.59 -4.44 -1.67
C ARG A 139 -24.19 -4.90 -0.28
N GLU A 140 -23.39 -5.97 -0.18
CA GLU A 140 -22.85 -6.45 1.10
C GLU A 140 -21.91 -5.41 1.73
N VAL A 141 -21.01 -4.82 0.93
CA VAL A 141 -20.10 -3.75 1.39
C VAL A 141 -20.88 -2.49 1.78
N GLU A 142 -21.85 -2.08 0.96
CA GLU A 142 -22.69 -0.91 1.24
C GLU A 142 -23.45 -1.07 2.57
N ALA A 143 -24.07 -2.24 2.82
CA ALA A 143 -24.82 -2.49 4.05
C ALA A 143 -23.95 -2.54 5.33
N ILE A 144 -22.65 -2.82 5.20
CA ILE A 144 -21.69 -2.80 6.32
C ILE A 144 -21.16 -1.37 6.56
N THR A 145 -21.02 -0.58 5.49
CA THR A 145 -20.43 0.77 5.55
C THR A 145 -21.48 1.84 5.84
N GLU A 146 -22.75 1.57 5.50
CA GLU A 146 -23.89 2.38 5.91
C GLU A 146 -23.95 2.36 7.44
N GLY A 147 -23.65 3.52 8.04
CA GLY A 147 -23.72 3.69 9.48
C GLY A 147 -25.12 3.36 9.97
N VAL A 148 -25.21 2.87 11.21
CA VAL A 148 -26.50 2.83 11.91
C VAL A 148 -26.91 4.28 12.08
N GLU A 149 -27.69 4.82 11.15
CA GLU A 149 -28.27 6.15 11.32
C GLU A 149 -29.04 6.16 12.64
N GLU A 150 -28.98 7.30 13.33
CA GLU A 150 -29.83 7.53 14.50
C GLU A 150 -31.27 7.40 14.03
N ASP A 151 -31.92 6.28 14.36
CA ASP A 151 -33.31 5.97 14.02
C ASP A 151 -34.21 7.21 14.24
N GLU A 152 -34.52 7.93 13.16
CA GLU A 152 -35.60 8.90 13.18
C GLU A 152 -36.92 8.13 13.26
N GLY A 153 -37.36 7.91 14.50
CA GLY A 153 -38.75 7.77 14.94
C GLY A 153 -39.67 6.79 14.20
N PHE A 154 -40.27 5.86 14.96
CA PHE A 154 -41.54 5.28 14.55
C PHE A 154 -42.69 6.27 14.79
N CYS A 155 -43.37 6.70 13.73
CA CYS A 155 -44.75 7.20 13.74
C CYS A 155 -45.10 8.22 14.85
N CYS A 156 -44.89 9.52 14.58
CA CYS A 156 -45.51 10.69 15.25
C CYS A 156 -45.41 10.84 16.79
N CYS A 157 -44.75 9.94 17.51
CA CYS A 157 -44.65 9.98 18.97
C CYS A 157 -43.20 9.67 19.39
N GLU A 158 -42.55 10.63 20.04
CA GLU A 158 -41.30 10.41 20.76
C GLU A 158 -41.61 10.14 22.24
N PRO A 159 -41.83 8.88 22.66
CA PRO A 159 -41.77 8.59 24.08
C PRO A 159 -40.30 8.76 24.50
N GLY A 160 -40.01 9.80 25.26
CA GLY A 160 -38.68 10.04 25.80
C GLY A 160 -38.12 8.79 26.47
N HIS A 161 -36.83 8.50 26.22
CA HIS A 161 -36.12 7.39 26.85
C HIS A 161 -35.49 7.84 28.18
N LEU A 162 -35.36 6.93 29.12
CA LEU A 162 -34.61 7.18 30.36
C LEU A 162 -33.12 7.37 30.00
N PRO A 163 -32.40 8.31 30.65
CA PRO A 163 -30.99 8.49 30.39
C PRO A 163 -30.23 7.17 30.62
N HIS A 164 -29.36 6.80 29.67
CA HIS A 164 -28.59 5.55 29.61
C HIS A 164 -29.38 4.29 29.21
N VAL A 165 -30.61 4.42 28.69
CA VAL A 165 -31.38 3.30 28.14
C VAL A 165 -31.72 3.58 26.68
N LEU A 166 -31.48 2.60 25.80
CA LEU A 166 -31.85 2.69 24.38
C LEU A 166 -33.38 2.86 24.24
N SER A 167 -33.81 3.62 23.22
CA SER A 167 -35.24 3.67 22.85
C SER A 167 -35.72 2.29 22.40
N PHE A 168 -37.03 2.02 22.48
CA PHE A 168 -37.56 0.72 22.05
C PHE A 168 -37.27 0.45 20.57
N ASN A 169 -37.30 1.48 19.72
CA ASN A 169 -36.96 1.36 18.31
C ASN A 169 -35.47 1.05 18.12
N ALA A 170 -34.58 1.79 18.79
CA ALA A 170 -33.13 1.53 18.71
C ALA A 170 -32.75 0.16 19.29
N ALA A 171 -33.41 -0.28 20.37
CA ALA A 171 -33.20 -1.60 20.95
C ALA A 171 -33.71 -2.72 20.03
N PHE A 172 -34.85 -2.52 19.36
CA PHE A 172 -35.38 -3.47 18.38
C PHE A 172 -34.53 -3.48 17.10
N GLY A 173 -34.10 -2.31 16.62
CA GLY A 173 -33.18 -2.12 15.50
C GLY A 173 -31.83 -2.79 15.77
N GLN A 174 -31.21 -2.58 16.94
CA GLN A 174 -29.98 -3.28 17.32
C GLN A 174 -30.17 -4.79 17.50
N ARG A 175 -31.36 -5.25 17.90
CA ARG A 175 -31.67 -6.69 17.94
C ARG A 175 -31.82 -7.29 16.54
N TRP A 176 -32.16 -6.46 15.56
CA TRP A 176 -32.39 -6.84 14.17
C TRP A 176 -31.16 -6.62 13.28
N LEU A 177 -30.24 -5.75 13.69
CA LEU A 177 -28.92 -5.59 13.08
C LEU A 177 -28.13 -6.89 13.25
N ALA A 178 -27.57 -7.36 12.14
CA ALA A 178 -26.84 -8.62 12.09
C ALA A 178 -25.41 -8.53 12.67
N TRP A 179 -24.96 -7.34 13.07
CA TRP A 179 -23.59 -7.08 13.51
C TRP A 179 -23.54 -5.99 14.59
N GLU A 180 -22.49 -6.03 15.41
CA GLU A 180 -22.23 -5.09 16.52
C GLU A 180 -20.77 -4.62 16.47
N VAL A 181 -20.52 -3.35 16.79
CA VAL A 181 -19.16 -2.80 16.87
C VAL A 181 -18.50 -3.26 18.17
N LEU A 182 -17.58 -4.21 18.06
CA LEU A 182 -16.82 -4.71 19.22
C LEU A 182 -15.69 -3.75 19.64
N VAL A 183 -14.89 -3.28 18.69
CA VAL A 183 -13.71 -2.43 18.94
C VAL A 183 -13.56 -1.40 17.82
N THR A 184 -13.34 -0.14 18.19
CA THR A 184 -13.18 0.97 17.23
C THR A 184 -11.73 1.22 16.82
N LYS A 185 -10.76 0.73 17.59
CA LYS A 185 -9.32 0.94 17.35
C LYS A 185 -8.56 -0.36 17.46
N TYR A 186 -8.37 -1.02 16.33
CA TYR A 186 -7.55 -2.22 16.23
C TYR A 186 -6.39 -1.96 15.26
N VAL A 187 -5.16 -2.07 15.76
CA VAL A 187 -3.95 -1.76 14.99
C VAL A 187 -3.22 -3.06 14.69
N LEU A 188 -3.07 -3.36 13.41
CA LEU A 188 -2.29 -4.48 12.90
C LEU A 188 -1.06 -3.94 12.18
N GLU A 189 0.06 -4.66 12.30
CA GLU A 189 1.23 -4.40 11.47
C GLU A 189 0.89 -4.80 10.03
N GLY A 190 0.68 -3.79 9.19
CA GLY A 190 0.18 -3.95 7.83
C GLY A 190 1.12 -3.40 6.76
N TYR A 191 0.76 -3.66 5.51
CA TYR A 191 1.38 -3.08 4.34
C TYR A 191 0.99 -1.60 4.24
N SER A 192 1.98 -0.70 4.23
CA SER A 192 1.73 0.73 4.01
C SER A 192 1.41 0.95 2.54
N ILE A 193 0.14 1.19 2.22
CA ILE A 193 -0.25 1.69 0.91
C ILE A 193 0.22 3.14 0.84
N THR A 194 1.30 3.40 0.12
CA THR A 194 1.65 4.77 -0.23
C THR A 194 0.70 5.20 -1.35
N ASP A 195 -0.25 6.09 -1.05
CA ASP A 195 -1.19 6.67 -2.04
C ASP A 195 -0.50 7.45 -3.17
N ASN A 196 0.80 7.65 -3.05
CA ASN A 196 1.67 8.21 -4.07
C ASN A 196 1.96 7.18 -5.17
N SER A 197 0.97 6.95 -6.02
CA SER A 197 1.13 6.21 -7.26
C SER A 197 2.25 6.86 -8.11
N ALA A 198 3.36 6.14 -8.27
CA ALA A 198 4.46 6.58 -9.13
C ALA A 198 4.00 6.78 -10.58
N ALA A 199 2.97 6.04 -11.01
CA ALA A 199 2.35 6.19 -12.33
C ALA A 199 1.67 7.57 -12.47
N SER A 200 0.91 8.02 -11.48
CA SER A 200 0.28 9.34 -11.49
C SER A 200 1.30 10.47 -11.42
N MET A 201 2.40 10.28 -10.66
CA MET A 201 3.50 11.24 -10.65
C MET A 201 4.23 11.30 -11.99
N LEU A 202 4.52 10.15 -12.60
CA LEU A 202 5.27 10.07 -13.86
C LEU A 202 4.40 10.30 -15.10
N GLN A 203 3.08 10.28 -15.02
CA GLN A 203 2.21 10.68 -16.14
C GLN A 203 2.24 12.19 -16.36
N VAL A 204 2.39 12.99 -15.30
CA VAL A 204 2.51 14.44 -15.39
C VAL A 204 3.85 14.81 -16.05
N PHE A 205 3.78 15.48 -17.20
CA PHE A 205 4.97 15.89 -17.95
C PHE A 205 5.94 16.74 -17.11
N ASP A 206 5.41 17.62 -16.25
CA ASP A 206 6.23 18.48 -15.39
C ASP A 206 7.08 17.69 -14.39
N LEU A 207 6.52 16.63 -13.79
CA LEU A 207 7.26 15.78 -12.85
C LEU A 207 8.32 14.94 -13.56
N ARG A 208 8.04 14.43 -14.77
CA ARG A 208 9.05 13.76 -15.62
C ARG A 208 10.20 14.68 -15.97
N ARG A 209 9.89 15.91 -16.41
CA ARG A 209 10.88 16.94 -16.70
C ARG A 209 11.76 17.21 -15.49
N ILE A 210 11.16 17.47 -14.33
CA ILE A 210 11.88 17.69 -13.06
C ILE A 210 12.78 16.51 -12.71
N LEU A 211 12.28 15.28 -12.81
CA LEU A 211 13.04 14.06 -12.51
C LEU A 211 14.25 13.93 -13.43
N THR A 212 14.08 14.08 -14.74
CA THR A 212 15.17 14.02 -15.72
C THR A 212 16.22 15.10 -15.44
N THR A 213 15.80 16.35 -15.22
CA THR A 213 16.71 17.45 -14.88
C THR A 213 17.52 17.17 -13.62
N TYR A 214 16.89 16.65 -12.55
CA TYR A 214 17.62 16.28 -11.33
C TYR A 214 18.53 15.07 -11.53
N TYR A 215 18.13 14.11 -12.36
CA TYR A 215 18.94 12.96 -12.67
C TYR A 215 20.23 13.37 -13.41
N VAL A 216 20.12 14.22 -14.43
CA VAL A 216 21.28 14.78 -15.15
C VAL A 216 22.18 15.59 -14.19
N LYS A 217 21.59 16.47 -13.36
CA LYS A 217 22.34 17.21 -12.32
C LYS A 217 23.05 16.28 -11.34
N GLY A 218 22.42 15.17 -10.98
CA GLY A 218 22.98 14.11 -10.14
C GLY A 218 24.19 13.46 -10.78
N ILE A 219 24.10 13.02 -12.05
CA ILE A 219 25.22 12.47 -12.81
C ILE A 219 26.37 13.48 -12.86
N ILE A 220 26.10 14.74 -13.23
CA ILE A 220 27.11 15.80 -13.26
C ILE A 220 27.80 15.92 -11.89
N TYR A 221 27.03 15.96 -10.80
CA TYR A 221 27.59 16.07 -9.46
C TYR A 221 28.51 14.89 -9.12
N TYR A 222 28.07 13.65 -9.36
CA TYR A 222 28.87 12.47 -9.05
C TYR A 222 30.13 12.35 -9.92
N VAL A 223 30.02 12.66 -11.22
CA VAL A 223 31.18 12.68 -12.13
C VAL A 223 32.18 13.75 -11.68
N MET A 224 31.72 14.95 -11.35
CA MET A 224 32.58 16.05 -10.88
C MET A 224 33.22 15.78 -9.51
N ALA A 225 32.49 15.11 -8.61
CA ALA A 225 32.99 14.75 -7.27
C ALA A 225 33.95 13.54 -7.28
N SER A 226 33.95 12.73 -8.35
CA SER A 226 34.80 11.54 -8.46
C SER A 226 36.30 11.90 -8.46
N THR A 227 37.07 11.21 -7.64
CA THR A 227 38.55 11.34 -7.60
C THR A 227 39.21 10.83 -8.88
N LYS A 228 38.57 9.88 -9.58
CA LYS A 228 39.07 9.28 -10.82
C LYS A 228 38.82 10.12 -12.07
N LEU A 229 38.17 11.29 -11.95
CA LEU A 229 37.83 12.11 -13.11
C LEU A 229 39.08 12.52 -13.92
N GLU A 230 40.17 12.89 -13.26
CA GLU A 230 41.42 13.28 -13.94
C GLU A 230 42.06 12.09 -14.66
N GLU A 231 42.04 10.92 -14.02
CA GLU A 231 42.46 9.65 -14.62
C GLU A 231 41.64 9.33 -15.88
N TRP A 232 40.31 9.42 -15.80
CA TRP A 232 39.42 9.18 -16.94
C TRP A 232 39.65 10.16 -18.09
N LEU A 233 39.81 11.46 -17.78
CA LEU A 233 40.08 12.48 -18.80
C LEU A 233 41.47 12.34 -19.43
N SER A 234 42.43 11.75 -18.72
CA SER A 234 43.77 11.47 -19.23
C SER A 234 43.85 10.19 -20.09
N SER A 235 42.86 9.30 -19.99
CA SER A 235 42.85 8.02 -20.71
C SER A 235 42.60 8.20 -22.20
N GLU A 236 43.50 7.69 -23.06
CA GLU A 236 43.38 7.77 -24.52
C GLU A 236 42.09 7.14 -25.05
N SER A 237 41.65 6.03 -24.47
CA SER A 237 40.40 5.35 -24.87
C SER A 237 39.15 6.22 -24.68
N VAL A 238 39.11 7.00 -23.60
CA VAL A 238 38.02 7.93 -23.30
C VAL A 238 38.09 9.13 -24.21
N GLN A 239 39.29 9.66 -24.45
CA GLN A 239 39.49 10.78 -25.38
C GLN A 239 39.09 10.41 -26.81
N GLU A 240 39.40 9.19 -27.27
CA GLU A 240 38.99 8.65 -28.55
C GLU A 240 37.46 8.60 -28.67
N GLY A 241 36.78 8.05 -27.65
CA GLY A 241 35.30 7.99 -27.61
C GLY A 241 34.63 9.37 -27.59
N LEU A 242 35.27 10.37 -26.97
CA LEU A 242 34.77 11.74 -26.89
C LEU A 242 35.16 12.60 -28.11
N ARG A 243 35.92 12.08 -29.09
CA ARG A 243 36.39 12.87 -30.24
C ARG A 243 35.25 13.55 -30.99
N CYS A 244 34.18 12.82 -31.28
CA CYS A 244 33.02 13.35 -31.99
C CYS A 244 32.36 14.50 -31.22
N CYS A 245 32.27 14.38 -29.90
CA CYS A 245 31.67 15.39 -29.02
C CYS A 245 32.51 16.68 -28.90
N ARG A 246 33.76 16.70 -29.37
CA ARG A 246 34.61 17.91 -29.37
C ARG A 246 34.32 18.84 -30.53
N ASP A 247 33.66 18.36 -31.60
CA ASP A 247 33.27 19.20 -32.72
C ASP A 247 32.18 20.20 -32.29
N ARG A 248 32.24 21.43 -32.81
CA ARG A 248 31.23 22.47 -32.52
C ARG A 248 29.88 22.13 -33.14
N GLY A 249 29.87 21.35 -34.22
CA GLY A 249 28.65 20.89 -34.89
C GLY A 249 28.05 19.61 -34.31
N TYR A 250 28.61 19.06 -33.23
CA TYR A 250 28.10 17.82 -32.66
C TYR A 250 26.72 18.01 -32.02
N VAL A 251 25.80 17.14 -32.41
CA VAL A 251 24.45 17.04 -31.88
C VAL A 251 24.21 15.57 -31.57
N ASP A 252 23.79 15.28 -30.35
CA ASP A 252 23.33 13.95 -29.98
C ASP A 252 21.85 13.80 -30.39
N VAL A 253 21.57 12.83 -31.26
CA VAL A 253 20.25 12.63 -31.88
C VAL A 253 19.66 11.29 -31.44
N ASP A 254 19.94 10.88 -30.20
CA ASP A 254 19.37 9.67 -29.64
C ASP A 254 17.83 9.71 -29.70
N PRO A 255 17.17 8.66 -30.21
CA PRO A 255 15.70 8.62 -30.33
C PRO A 255 14.96 8.66 -28.99
N THR A 256 15.68 8.53 -27.86
CA THR A 256 15.09 8.65 -26.52
C THR A 256 14.86 10.09 -26.08
N PHE A 257 15.50 11.08 -26.71
CA PHE A 257 15.30 12.48 -26.37
C PHE A 257 13.89 12.97 -26.71
N ASN A 258 13.27 13.67 -25.77
CA ASN A 258 11.91 14.14 -25.85
C ASN A 258 11.84 15.66 -25.58
N PRO A 259 11.40 16.47 -26.56
CA PRO A 259 11.30 17.92 -26.41
C PRO A 259 10.39 18.40 -25.27
N ASN A 260 9.45 17.55 -24.82
CA ASN A 260 8.53 17.89 -23.72
C ASN A 260 9.11 17.60 -22.33
N ILE A 261 10.22 16.84 -22.26
CA ILE A 261 10.81 16.35 -21.00
C ILE A 261 12.22 16.93 -20.82
N ASP A 262 13.03 16.92 -21.88
CA ASP A 262 14.42 17.35 -21.83
C ASP A 262 14.55 18.87 -21.99
N GLU A 263 15.02 19.56 -20.94
CA GLU A 263 15.16 21.02 -20.93
C GLU A 263 16.24 21.55 -21.88
N ASP A 264 17.22 20.71 -22.19
CA ASP A 264 18.35 20.97 -23.07
C ASP A 264 18.12 20.50 -24.51
N TYR A 265 16.88 20.11 -24.85
CA TYR A 265 16.54 19.75 -26.22
C TYR A 265 16.58 20.97 -27.16
N ASP A 266 17.35 20.87 -28.24
CA ASP A 266 17.43 21.88 -29.28
C ASP A 266 16.43 21.56 -30.41
N HIS A 267 15.31 22.30 -30.45
CA HIS A 267 14.29 22.15 -31.49
C HIS A 267 14.80 22.40 -32.91
N ARG A 268 15.88 23.18 -33.10
CA ARG A 268 16.41 23.49 -34.44
C ARG A 268 17.24 22.34 -34.99
N LEU A 269 17.99 21.68 -34.11
CA LEU A 269 18.91 20.60 -34.46
C LEU A 269 18.31 19.20 -34.20
N ALA A 270 17.09 19.15 -33.65
CA ALA A 270 16.34 17.94 -33.34
C ALA A 270 17.09 16.96 -32.42
N GLY A 271 17.85 17.49 -31.46
CA GLY A 271 18.66 16.71 -30.53
C GLY A 271 19.28 17.59 -29.46
N ILE A 272 20.28 17.07 -28.74
CA ILE A 272 20.99 17.82 -27.71
C ILE A 272 22.32 18.30 -28.27
N SER A 273 22.46 19.61 -28.42
CA SER A 273 23.72 20.23 -28.82
C SER A 273 24.55 20.60 -27.60
N ARG A 274 25.86 20.75 -27.78
CA ARG A 274 26.73 21.24 -26.71
C ARG A 274 26.29 22.63 -26.20
N GLU A 275 25.80 23.48 -27.09
CA GLU A 275 25.34 24.82 -26.75
C GLU A 275 24.05 24.77 -25.90
N SER A 276 23.08 23.94 -26.27
CA SER A 276 21.84 23.78 -25.48
C SER A 276 22.12 23.17 -24.11
N PHE A 277 22.95 22.12 -24.05
CA PHE A 277 23.38 21.49 -22.80
C PHE A 277 24.08 22.48 -21.87
N CYS A 278 25.03 23.27 -22.39
CA CYS A 278 25.70 24.30 -21.61
C CYS A 278 24.74 25.45 -21.22
N GLY A 279 23.76 25.79 -22.05
CA GLY A 279 22.74 26.79 -21.73
C GLY A 279 21.99 26.48 -20.44
N ILE A 280 21.70 25.20 -20.19
CA ILE A 280 20.95 24.75 -19.01
C ILE A 280 21.87 24.37 -17.84
N TYR A 281 22.91 23.57 -18.09
CA TYR A 281 23.67 22.92 -17.00
C TYR A 281 25.02 23.57 -16.67
N LEU A 282 25.53 24.52 -17.47
CA LEU A 282 26.87 25.10 -17.24
C LEU A 282 27.00 25.73 -15.86
N GLY A 283 25.99 26.45 -15.37
CA GLY A 283 26.01 27.05 -14.03
C GLY A 283 26.15 26.00 -12.92
N TRP A 284 25.49 24.85 -13.07
CA TRP A 284 25.62 23.73 -12.12
C TRP A 284 27.00 23.06 -12.21
N ILE A 285 27.51 22.85 -13.43
CA ILE A 285 28.86 22.30 -13.65
C ILE A 285 29.92 23.19 -13.00
N GLN A 286 29.84 24.51 -13.21
CA GLN A 286 30.74 25.48 -12.61
C GLN A 286 30.67 25.47 -11.08
N TYR A 287 29.46 25.38 -10.52
CA TYR A 287 29.27 25.24 -9.08
C TYR A 287 29.93 23.96 -8.54
N CYS A 288 29.69 22.80 -9.16
CA CYS A 288 30.29 21.53 -8.79
C CYS A 288 31.83 21.56 -8.90
N ALA A 289 32.37 22.17 -9.96
CA ALA A 289 33.81 22.36 -10.14
C ALA A 289 34.41 23.21 -9.02
N SER A 290 33.76 24.32 -8.66
CA SER A 290 34.22 25.18 -7.56
C SER A 290 34.28 24.45 -6.21
N ARG A 291 33.36 23.50 -5.97
CA ARG A 291 33.37 22.66 -4.77
C ARG A 291 34.49 21.65 -4.78
N ARG A 292 34.76 21.00 -5.92
CA ARG A 292 35.88 20.06 -6.09
C ARG A 292 37.22 20.73 -5.75
N VAL A 293 37.46 21.93 -6.30
CA VAL A 293 38.69 22.70 -6.04
C VAL A 293 38.88 22.98 -4.55
N LYS A 294 37.81 23.37 -3.84
CA LYS A 294 37.84 23.59 -2.38
C LYS A 294 38.18 22.32 -1.60
N VAL A 295 37.66 21.16 -2.01
CA VAL A 295 37.94 19.87 -1.36
C VAL A 295 39.39 19.45 -1.61
N MET A 296 39.90 19.57 -2.84
CA MET A 296 41.30 19.26 -3.16
C MET A 296 42.29 20.15 -2.40
N HIS A 297 42.02 21.46 -2.28
CA HIS A 297 42.85 22.38 -1.50
C HIS A 297 42.86 22.04 0.01
N ARG A 298 41.72 21.61 0.57
CA ARG A 298 41.66 21.15 1.98
C ARG A 298 42.41 19.85 2.19
N ALA A 299 42.29 18.90 1.26
CA ALA A 299 43.01 17.62 1.34
C ALA A 299 44.54 17.80 1.26
N THR A 300 45.01 18.68 0.38
CA THR A 300 46.45 19.02 0.29
C THR A 300 46.95 19.77 1.52
N ALA A 301 46.19 20.72 2.05
CA ALA A 301 46.55 21.43 3.28
C ALA A 301 46.61 20.48 4.51
N ALA A 302 45.67 19.54 4.63
CA ALA A 302 45.67 18.53 5.68
C ALA A 302 46.84 17.54 5.53
N GLY A 303 47.20 17.14 4.30
CA GLY A 303 48.36 16.30 4.02
C GLY A 303 49.69 16.96 4.39
N LEU A 304 49.84 18.26 4.10
CA LEU A 304 51.01 19.05 4.51
C LEU A 304 51.11 19.20 6.02
N GLN A 305 49.99 19.41 6.73
CA GLN A 305 49.98 19.43 8.20
C GLN A 305 50.34 18.07 8.82
N ALA A 306 49.85 16.97 8.25
CA ALA A 306 50.19 15.62 8.71
C ALA A 306 51.68 15.29 8.49
N GLN A 307 52.28 15.74 7.37
CA GLN A 307 53.72 15.56 7.12
C GLN A 307 54.59 16.41 8.06
N LEU A 308 54.15 17.63 8.40
CA LEU A 308 54.86 18.50 9.36
C LEU A 308 54.81 17.95 10.80
N GLN A 309 53.74 17.25 11.19
CA GLN A 309 53.63 16.61 12.50
C GLN A 309 54.49 15.34 12.66
N VAL A 310 54.88 14.69 11.55
CA VAL A 310 55.76 13.51 11.57
C VAL A 310 57.25 13.90 11.59
N LEU A 311 57.56 15.17 11.27
CA LEU A 311 58.91 15.74 11.26
C LEU A 311 59.28 16.50 12.56
N GLN A 312 58.40 16.51 13.56
CA GLN A 312 58.64 17.01 14.93
C GLN A 312 58.67 15.83 15.91
#